data_AF-A0A947A5E9-F1
#
_entry.id   AF-A0A947A5E9-F1
#
_cell.length_a   1.000
_cell.length_b   1.000
_cell.length_c   1.000
_cell.angle_alpha   90.00
_cell.angle_beta   90.00
_cell.angle_gamma   90.00
#
_symmetry.space_group_name_H-M   'P 1'
#
loop_
_entity.id
_entity.type
_entity.pdbx_description
1 polymer ?
#
loop_
_entity_poly.entity_id
_entity_poly.type
_entity_poly.pdbx_seq_one_letter_code
_entity_poly.pdbx_strand_id
1 'polypeptide(L)'
;TTTRTRTVNQADGDKVRTAAVNRADGTKKRAVAIDKADGTQKRAAGVNQADGDKYRAAGVRKSDGTTKRAAGVNKADGTKKRVASVSNPDGSGRTVAVKKNPNGSRSAVSVKKNSDGSRTVKKSRKSAKQTKRSKAKKTKKKTKKNKSRRN
;
A
#
# COMPACT_ATOMS: atom_id res chain seq x y z
N THR A 1 0.72 -23.43 -16.52
CA THR A 1 1.34 -22.13 -16.20
C THR A 1 1.96 -21.55 -17.45
N THR A 2 1.75 -20.28 -17.73
CA THR A 2 2.32 -19.59 -18.90
C THR A 2 3.32 -18.54 -18.46
N THR A 3 4.49 -18.50 -19.10
CA THR A 3 5.55 -17.51 -18.86
C THR A 3 5.86 -16.77 -20.15
N ARG A 4 6.07 -15.45 -20.05
CA ARG A 4 6.53 -14.61 -21.16
C ARG A 4 7.62 -13.69 -20.66
N THR A 5 8.69 -13.55 -21.44
CA THR A 5 9.79 -12.63 -21.19
C THR A 5 10.09 -11.85 -22.44
N ARG A 6 10.44 -10.56 -22.29
CA ARG A 6 10.91 -9.73 -23.39
C ARG A 6 12.06 -8.86 -22.90
N THR A 7 13.08 -8.76 -23.74
CA THR A 7 14.22 -7.86 -23.56
C THR A 7 14.25 -6.88 -24.74
N VAL A 8 14.54 -5.61 -24.45
CA VAL A 8 14.76 -4.57 -25.44
C VAL A 8 16.05 -3.86 -25.06
N ASN A 9 16.99 -3.80 -26.00
CA ASN A 9 18.18 -2.96 -25.90
C ASN A 9 17.92 -1.73 -26.78
N GLN A 10 18.01 -0.54 -26.19
CA GLN A 10 17.79 0.73 -26.89
C GLN A 10 19.13 1.29 -27.40
N ALA A 11 19.07 2.13 -28.44
CA ALA A 11 20.25 2.72 -29.07
C ALA A 11 21.02 3.66 -28.13
N ASP A 12 20.36 4.24 -27.13
CA ASP A 12 20.95 5.07 -26.08
C ASP A 12 21.68 4.26 -24.98
N GLY A 13 21.73 2.93 -25.10
CA GLY A 13 22.35 2.03 -24.13
C GLY A 13 21.41 1.58 -23.00
N ASP A 14 20.17 2.07 -22.94
CA ASP A 14 19.18 1.60 -21.97
C ASP A 14 18.72 0.16 -22.29
N LYS A 15 18.63 -0.69 -21.26
CA LYS A 15 18.14 -2.07 -21.35
C LYS A 15 16.86 -2.26 -20.56
N VAL A 16 15.79 -2.69 -21.22
CA VAL A 16 14.49 -2.97 -20.62
C VAL A 16 14.21 -4.47 -20.67
N ARG A 17 13.87 -5.06 -19.52
CA ARG A 17 13.44 -6.46 -19.39
C ARG A 17 12.07 -6.51 -18.75
N THR A 18 11.18 -7.29 -19.33
CA THR A 18 9.84 -7.54 -18.79
C THR A 18 9.60 -9.04 -18.66
N ALA A 19 8.88 -9.43 -17.62
CA ALA A 19 8.48 -10.81 -17.40
C ALA A 19 7.04 -10.88 -16.90
N ALA A 20 6.31 -11.90 -17.35
CA ALA A 20 4.94 -12.18 -16.96
C ALA A 20 4.76 -13.68 -16.73
N VAL A 21 4.12 -14.05 -15.62
CA VAL A 21 3.70 -15.43 -15.32
C VAL A 21 2.21 -15.44 -15.02
N ASN A 22 1.47 -16.35 -15.63
CA ASN A 22 0.08 -16.67 -15.32
C ASN A 22 0.02 -18.14 -14.88
N ARG A 23 -0.32 -18.38 -13.61
CA ARG A 23 -0.51 -19.72 -13.07
C ARG A 23 -1.96 -20.17 -13.27
N ALA A 24 -2.17 -21.49 -13.23
CA ALA A 24 -3.48 -22.11 -13.40
C ALA A 24 -4.44 -21.78 -12.24
N ASP A 25 -3.90 -21.57 -11.03
CA ASP A 25 -4.65 -21.14 -9.84
C ASP A 25 -5.21 -19.70 -9.95
N GLY A 26 -4.92 -18.97 -11.03
CA GLY A 26 -5.32 -17.57 -11.19
C GLY A 26 -4.27 -16.55 -10.72
N THR A 27 -3.17 -17.00 -10.11
CA THR A 27 -2.08 -16.14 -9.65
C THR A 27 -1.31 -15.55 -10.84
N LYS A 28 -1.21 -14.22 -10.90
CA LYS A 28 -0.52 -13.46 -11.96
C LYS A 28 0.68 -12.70 -11.37
N LYS A 29 1.87 -12.92 -11.93
CA LYS A 29 3.10 -12.18 -11.58
C LYS A 29 3.57 -11.35 -12.77
N ARG A 30 4.02 -10.13 -12.53
CA ARG A 30 4.60 -9.23 -13.52
C ARG A 30 5.85 -8.58 -12.93
N ALA A 31 6.88 -8.41 -13.75
CA ALA A 31 8.09 -7.69 -13.37
C ALA A 31 8.63 -6.89 -14.55
N VAL A 32 9.24 -5.75 -14.25
CA VAL A 32 10.01 -4.94 -15.18
C VAL A 32 11.33 -4.53 -14.53
N ALA A 33 12.38 -4.56 -15.31
CA ALA A 33 13.70 -4.08 -14.96
C ALA A 33 14.20 -3.16 -16.07
N ILE A 34 14.67 -1.98 -15.71
CA ILE A 34 15.28 -1.00 -16.60
C ILE A 34 16.68 -0.73 -16.06
N ASP A 35 17.69 -0.96 -16.87
CA ASP A 35 19.07 -0.59 -16.61
C ASP A 35 19.40 0.54 -17.57
N LYS A 36 19.62 1.75 -17.03
CA LYS A 36 19.90 2.92 -17.84
C LYS A 36 21.39 3.06 -18.13
N ALA A 37 21.72 3.68 -19.25
CA ALA A 37 23.11 3.99 -19.61
C ALA A 37 23.81 4.87 -18.56
N ASP A 38 23.08 5.77 -17.90
CA ASP A 38 23.58 6.62 -16.81
C ASP A 38 23.87 5.87 -15.49
N GLY A 39 23.73 4.54 -15.46
CA GLY A 39 23.91 3.69 -14.27
C GLY A 39 22.67 3.60 -13.36
N THR A 40 21.59 4.34 -13.66
CA THR A 40 20.33 4.25 -12.91
C THR A 40 19.61 2.94 -13.21
N GLN A 41 19.25 2.22 -12.16
CA GLN A 41 18.46 0.99 -12.25
C GLN A 41 17.05 1.22 -11.71
N LYS A 42 16.03 0.88 -12.50
CA LYS A 42 14.63 0.86 -12.07
C LYS A 42 14.14 -0.58 -12.05
N ARG A 43 13.36 -0.93 -11.03
CA ARG A 43 12.73 -2.25 -10.89
C ARG A 43 11.30 -2.05 -10.42
N ALA A 44 10.36 -2.81 -10.98
CA ALA A 44 9.03 -2.93 -10.41
C ALA A 44 8.53 -4.37 -10.56
N ALA A 45 7.80 -4.83 -9.56
CA ALA A 45 7.21 -6.16 -9.55
C ALA A 45 5.82 -6.11 -8.93
N GLY A 46 4.95 -7.00 -9.40
CA GLY A 46 3.61 -7.15 -8.90
C GLY A 46 3.12 -8.58 -8.94
N VAL A 47 2.38 -8.96 -7.91
CA VAL A 47 1.66 -10.22 -7.81
C VAL A 47 0.19 -9.93 -7.53
N ASN A 48 -0.70 -10.55 -8.30
CA ASN A 48 -2.10 -10.71 -7.95
C ASN A 48 -2.28 -12.19 -7.61
N GLN A 49 -2.57 -12.50 -6.36
CA GLN A 49 -2.85 -13.85 -5.93
C GLN A 49 -4.30 -14.23 -6.27
N ALA A 50 -4.54 -15.53 -6.35
CA ALA A 50 -5.86 -16.11 -6.55
C ALA A 50 -6.87 -15.70 -5.48
N ASP A 51 -6.42 -15.62 -4.22
CA ASP A 51 -7.20 -15.23 -3.05
C ASP A 51 -7.59 -13.74 -3.02
N GLY A 52 -7.14 -12.94 -3.98
CA GLY A 52 -7.39 -11.50 -4.06
C GLY A 52 -6.30 -10.62 -3.43
N ASP A 53 -5.31 -11.19 -2.75
CA ASP A 53 -4.17 -10.43 -2.22
C ASP A 53 -3.32 -9.87 -3.38
N LYS A 54 -2.95 -8.59 -3.29
CA LYS A 54 -2.15 -7.88 -4.29
C LYS A 54 -0.89 -7.32 -3.65
N TYR A 55 0.25 -7.69 -4.20
CA TYR A 55 1.57 -7.22 -3.79
C TYR A 55 2.17 -6.38 -4.89
N ARG A 56 2.77 -5.25 -4.55
CA ARG A 56 3.50 -4.38 -5.48
C ARG A 56 4.77 -3.89 -4.82
N ALA A 57 5.84 -3.83 -5.58
CA ALA A 57 7.08 -3.19 -5.18
C ALA A 57 7.67 -2.44 -6.37
N ALA A 58 8.28 -1.29 -6.10
CA ALA A 58 9.04 -0.53 -7.07
C ALA A 58 10.29 0.03 -6.38
N GLY A 59 11.36 0.19 -7.15
CA GLY A 59 12.59 0.77 -6.66
C GLY A 59 13.39 1.43 -7.77
N VAL A 60 14.14 2.45 -7.39
CA VAL A 60 15.11 3.14 -8.22
C VAL A 60 16.42 3.20 -7.43
N ARG A 61 17.50 2.72 -8.03
CA ARG A 61 18.87 2.94 -7.56
C ARG A 61 19.53 3.86 -8.57
N LYS A 62 19.98 5.02 -8.12
CA LYS A 62 20.75 5.95 -8.96
C LYS A 62 22.23 5.54 -9.00
N SER A 63 22.96 6.07 -9.96
CA SER A 63 24.42 5.93 -10.06
C SER A 63 25.15 6.51 -8.86
N ASP A 64 24.63 7.60 -8.28
CA ASP A 64 25.15 8.18 -7.04
C ASP A 64 25.02 7.27 -5.80
N GLY A 65 24.36 6.11 -5.90
CA GLY A 65 24.12 5.16 -4.80
C GLY A 65 22.82 5.38 -4.03
N THR A 66 22.14 6.53 -4.23
CA THR A 66 20.84 6.81 -3.65
C THR A 66 19.80 5.81 -4.13
N THR A 67 19.08 5.22 -3.19
CA THR A 67 18.06 4.21 -3.46
C THR A 67 16.71 4.65 -2.92
N LYS A 68 15.70 4.68 -3.78
CA LYS A 68 14.30 4.88 -3.42
C LYS A 68 13.54 3.57 -3.59
N ARG A 69 12.73 3.16 -2.62
CA ARG A 69 11.88 1.97 -2.71
C ARG A 69 10.48 2.27 -2.20
N ALA A 70 9.49 1.62 -2.78
CA ALA A 70 8.13 1.59 -2.28
C ALA A 70 7.57 0.19 -2.43
N ALA A 71 6.85 -0.29 -1.42
CA ALA A 71 6.12 -1.55 -1.50
C ALA A 71 4.73 -1.40 -0.89
N GLY A 72 3.81 -2.21 -1.38
CA GLY A 72 2.42 -2.19 -0.97
C GLY A 72 1.79 -3.56 -1.01
N VAL A 73 0.94 -3.81 -0.02
CA VAL A 73 0.07 -4.98 0.04
C VAL A 73 -1.37 -4.48 0.14
N ASN A 74 -2.24 -5.02 -0.68
CA ASN A 74 -3.69 -4.95 -0.49
C ASN A 74 -4.17 -6.37 -0.25
N LYS A 75 -4.65 -6.64 0.96
CA LYS A 75 -5.23 -7.94 1.29
C LYS A 75 -6.69 -8.00 0.88
N ALA A 76 -7.17 -9.20 0.60
CA ALA A 76 -8.58 -9.49 0.33
C ALA A 76 -9.48 -9.08 1.50
N ASP A 77 -9.00 -9.21 2.74
CA ASP A 77 -9.69 -8.77 3.95
C ASP A 77 -9.90 -7.24 4.05
N GLY A 78 -9.31 -6.44 3.14
CA GLY A 78 -9.37 -4.98 3.11
C GLY A 78 -8.21 -4.27 3.81
N THR A 79 -7.30 -5.02 4.44
CA THR A 79 -6.07 -4.52 5.05
C THR A 79 -5.13 -4.01 3.97
N LYS A 80 -4.60 -2.80 4.15
CA LYS A 80 -3.62 -2.20 3.23
C LYS A 80 -2.35 -1.87 4.00
N LYS A 81 -1.20 -2.35 3.53
CA LYS A 81 0.12 -1.95 4.01
C LYS A 81 0.84 -1.19 2.91
N ARG A 82 1.54 -0.12 3.28
CA ARG A 82 2.41 0.65 2.39
C ARG A 82 3.71 0.93 3.13
N VAL A 83 4.83 0.81 2.43
CA VAL A 83 6.13 1.25 2.91
C VAL A 83 6.81 2.02 1.80
N ALA A 84 7.49 3.11 2.16
CA ALA A 84 8.36 3.85 1.27
C ALA A 84 9.67 4.15 2.00
N SER A 85 10.79 4.10 1.29
CA SER A 85 12.09 4.36 1.86
C SER A 85 13.01 5.09 0.88
N VAL A 86 13.86 5.93 1.43
CA VAL A 86 15.03 6.50 0.77
C VAL A 86 16.26 6.12 1.59
N SER A 87 17.31 5.66 0.93
CA SER A 87 18.63 5.43 1.50
C SER A 87 19.63 6.20 0.66
N ASN A 88 20.52 6.92 1.33
CA ASN A 88 21.58 7.69 0.72
C ASN A 88 22.93 6.97 0.91
N PRO A 89 23.97 7.33 0.13
CA PRO A 89 25.29 6.71 0.21
C PRO A 89 26.01 6.95 1.53
N ASP A 90 25.79 8.12 2.13
CA ASP A 90 26.29 8.52 3.47
C ASP A 90 25.67 7.72 4.63
N GLY A 91 24.88 6.69 4.31
CA GLY A 91 24.18 5.88 5.29
C GLY A 91 22.95 6.56 5.92
N SER A 92 22.64 7.81 5.56
CA SER A 92 21.40 8.47 5.98
C SER A 92 20.19 7.95 5.21
N GLY A 93 19.00 8.14 5.74
CA GLY A 93 17.79 7.69 5.07
C GLY A 93 16.52 7.90 5.85
N ARG A 94 15.41 7.59 5.21
CA ARG A 94 14.07 7.69 5.79
C ARG A 94 13.24 6.51 5.36
N THR A 95 12.50 5.92 6.28
CA THR A 95 11.49 4.91 5.99
C THR A 95 10.16 5.34 6.59
N VAL A 96 9.07 5.10 5.88
CA VAL A 96 7.70 5.35 6.36
C VAL A 96 6.88 4.12 6.04
N ALA A 97 6.22 3.56 7.05
CA ALA A 97 5.31 2.44 6.93
C ALA A 97 3.92 2.85 7.43
N VAL A 98 2.88 2.51 6.68
CA VAL A 98 1.48 2.77 7.01
C VAL A 98 0.69 1.47 6.88
N LYS A 99 -0.09 1.15 7.91
CA LYS A 99 -1.11 0.10 7.90
C LYS A 99 -2.49 0.75 7.99
N LYS A 100 -3.41 0.37 7.11
CA LYS A 100 -4.83 0.66 7.21
C LYS A 100 -5.56 -0.66 7.37
N ASN A 101 -6.39 -0.75 8.40
CA ASN A 101 -7.24 -1.90 8.63
C ASN A 101 -8.60 -1.73 7.90
N PRO A 102 -9.36 -2.83 7.73
CA PRO A 102 -10.66 -2.80 7.06
C PRO A 102 -11.65 -1.86 7.77
N ASN A 103 -11.64 -1.88 9.11
CA ASN A 103 -12.44 -1.01 9.98
C ASN A 103 -12.09 0.49 9.90
N GLY A 104 -11.16 0.90 9.04
CA GLY A 104 -10.77 2.29 8.85
C GLY A 104 -9.70 2.81 9.82
N SER A 105 -9.35 2.07 10.87
CA SER A 105 -8.22 2.43 11.73
C SER A 105 -6.90 2.41 10.94
N ARG A 106 -5.99 3.32 11.31
CA ARG A 106 -4.70 3.49 10.63
C ARG A 106 -3.57 3.60 11.64
N SER A 107 -2.41 3.08 11.28
CA SER A 107 -1.18 3.24 12.04
C SER A 107 -0.05 3.59 11.09
N ALA A 108 0.83 4.49 11.50
CA ALA A 108 2.00 4.90 10.74
C ALA A 108 3.23 4.90 11.64
N VAL A 109 4.37 4.52 11.07
CA VAL A 109 5.68 4.64 11.68
C VAL A 109 6.61 5.28 10.66
N SER A 110 7.38 6.27 11.07
CA SER A 110 8.46 6.84 10.27
C SER A 110 9.76 6.75 11.03
N VAL A 111 10.82 6.31 10.37
CA VAL A 111 12.17 6.26 10.91
C VAL A 111 13.06 7.16 10.05
N LYS A 112 13.78 8.08 10.66
CA LYS A 112 14.89 8.81 10.01
C LYS A 112 16.19 8.26 10.59
N LYS A 113 17.11 7.87 9.73
CA LYS A 113 18.50 7.54 10.06
C LYS A 113 19.37 8.69 9.57
N ASN A 114 20.23 9.21 10.43
CA ASN A 114 21.23 10.20 10.05
C ASN A 114 22.53 9.49 9.63
N SER A 115 23.44 10.21 9.00
CA SER A 115 24.73 9.67 8.54
C SER A 115 25.62 9.21 9.70
N ASP A 116 25.53 9.89 10.86
CA ASP A 116 26.19 9.54 12.12
C ASP A 116 25.69 8.23 12.79
N GLY A 117 24.73 7.53 12.16
CA GLY A 117 24.13 6.31 12.69
C GLY A 117 22.95 6.53 13.65
N SER A 118 22.75 7.74 14.16
CA SER A 118 21.62 8.08 15.04
C SER A 118 20.27 7.93 14.33
N ARG A 119 19.22 7.64 15.10
CA ARG A 119 17.88 7.37 14.57
C ARG A 119 16.80 8.06 15.35
N THR A 120 15.81 8.58 14.63
CA THR A 120 14.57 9.08 15.21
C THR A 120 13.39 8.27 14.70
N VAL A 121 12.44 7.95 15.59
CA VAL A 121 11.24 7.18 15.27
C VAL A 121 10.02 7.98 15.69
N LYS A 122 9.08 8.18 14.76
CA LYS A 122 7.76 8.75 15.06
C LYS A 122 6.69 7.72 14.77
N LYS A 123 5.74 7.55 15.68
CA LYS A 123 4.60 6.65 15.55
C LYS A 123 3.32 7.47 15.60
N SER A 124 2.33 7.07 14.80
CA SER A 124 1.00 7.66 14.82
C SER A 124 -0.05 6.55 14.72
N ARG A 125 -1.16 6.70 15.45
CA ARG A 125 -2.30 5.80 15.39
C ARG A 125 -3.58 6.63 15.33
N LYS A 126 -4.51 6.21 14.49
CA LYS A 126 -5.85 6.76 14.40
C LYS A 126 -6.87 5.62 14.53
N SER A 127 -7.74 5.71 15.52
CA SER A 127 -8.84 4.77 15.72
C SER A 127 -9.88 4.89 14.60
N ALA A 128 -10.67 3.84 14.43
CA ALA A 128 -11.83 3.89 13.54
C ALA A 128 -12.78 4.99 14.03
N LYS A 129 -13.28 5.83 13.12
CA LYS A 129 -14.30 6.83 13.47
C LYS A 129 -15.58 6.05 13.75
N GLN A 130 -15.96 5.93 15.03
CA GLN A 130 -17.24 5.35 15.42
C GLN A 130 -18.35 6.22 14.80
N THR A 131 -18.98 5.76 13.72
CA THR A 131 -20.23 6.37 13.26
C THR A 131 -21.28 6.06 14.33
N LYS A 132 -21.53 7.02 15.23
CA LYS A 132 -22.69 6.97 16.12
C LYS A 132 -23.94 6.93 15.23
N ARG A 133 -24.48 5.74 14.96
CA ARG A 133 -25.87 5.60 14.47
C ARG A 133 -26.79 5.89 15.65
N SER A 134 -27.06 7.16 15.92
CA SER A 134 -28.17 7.55 16.80
C SER A 134 -29.49 7.32 16.05
N LYS A 135 -30.05 6.11 16.10
CA LYS A 135 -31.47 5.89 15.80
C LYS A 135 -32.26 5.89 17.10
N ALA A 136 -32.45 7.06 17.70
CA ALA A 136 -33.45 7.25 18.74
C ALA A 136 -34.83 7.48 18.07
N LYS A 137 -35.55 6.38 17.78
CA LYS A 137 -36.93 6.44 17.30
C LYS A 137 -37.84 6.64 18.52
N LYS A 138 -38.08 7.89 18.95
CA LYS A 138 -39.10 8.19 19.98
C LYS A 138 -40.49 8.00 19.37
N THR A 139 -41.12 6.85 19.60
CA THR A 139 -42.56 6.67 19.34
C THR A 139 -43.36 7.34 20.46
N LYS A 140 -43.91 8.54 20.21
CA LYS A 140 -44.93 9.15 21.07
C LYS A 140 -46.25 8.37 20.90
N LYS A 141 -46.61 7.55 21.89
CA LYS A 141 -47.94 6.90 22.00
C LYS A 141 -48.94 7.96 22.43
N LYS A 142 -49.72 8.55 21.51
CA LYS A 142 -50.87 9.39 21.84
C LYS A 142 -52.05 8.47 22.19
N THR A 143 -52.41 8.40 23.46
CA THR A 143 -53.69 7.82 23.92
C THR A 143 -54.82 8.81 23.60
N LYS A 144 -55.71 8.46 22.67
CA LYS A 144 -57.01 9.13 22.48
C LYS A 144 -57.90 8.76 23.67
N LYS A 145 -58.20 9.71 24.56
CA LYS A 145 -59.23 9.54 25.60
C LYS A 145 -60.58 9.87 24.97
N ASN A 146 -61.29 8.84 24.52
CA ASN A 146 -62.71 8.93 24.15
C ASN A 146 -63.52 9.19 25.41
N LYS A 147 -64.09 10.40 25.57
CA LYS A 147 -65.24 10.61 26.47
C LYS A 147 -66.50 10.63 25.62
N SER A 148 -67.05 9.43 25.40
CA SER A 148 -68.40 9.25 24.92
C SER A 148 -69.36 9.24 26.11
N ARG A 149 -70.26 10.24 26.12
CA ARG A 149 -71.67 10.22 26.56
C ARG A 149 -72.08 9.29 27.71
N ARG A 150 -72.72 9.88 28.73
CA ARG A 150 -73.91 9.33 29.39
C ARG A 150 -74.70 10.46 30.07
N ASN A 151 -75.96 10.53 29.63
CA ASN A 151 -77.20 11.08 30.18
C ASN A 151 -77.18 12.48 30.83
#